data_AF-A0A7S2C1L0-F1
#
_entry.id   AF-A0A7S2C1L0-F1
#
_cell.length_a   1.000
_cell.length_b   1.000
_cell.length_c   1.000
_cell.angle_alpha   90.00
_cell.angle_beta   90.00
_cell.angle_gamma   90.00
#
_symmetry.space_group_name_H-M   'P 1'
#
loop_
_entity.id
_entity.type
_entity.pdbx_description
1 polymer ?
#
loop_
_entity_poly.entity_id
_entity_poly.type
_entity_poly.pdbx_seq_one_letter_code
_entity_poly.pdbx_strand_id
1 'polypeptide(L)'
;LSAKADKDIYLMNSAREIFKTVDGGVNCGTMTWDEFQENLATPQMQDFFKHIDVDPSEAKGLFRLLDADGSGSISADEFLNGCIRLRGPAKALDTAVLIEEVKYIRHVVREWAKIHRAEGSMTLTMATC
;
A
#
# COMPACT_ATOMS: atom_id res chain seq x y z
N LEU A 1 26.79 0.10 4.63
CA LEU A 1 26.36 1.48 4.96
C LEU A 1 26.21 2.36 3.70
N SER A 2 27.08 2.27 2.67
CA SER A 2 26.92 3.10 1.44
C SER A 2 25.68 2.73 0.60
N ALA A 3 25.44 1.46 0.31
CA ALA A 3 24.36 1.05 -0.60
C ALA A 3 22.92 1.41 -0.16
N LYS A 4 22.71 1.70 1.13
CA LYS A 4 21.40 2.13 1.66
C LYS A 4 21.22 3.65 1.46
N ALA A 5 22.25 4.44 1.76
CA ALA A 5 22.24 5.88 1.56
C ALA A 5 22.20 6.28 0.08
N ASP A 6 22.95 5.58 -0.78
CA ASP A 6 22.98 5.84 -2.24
C ASP A 6 21.59 5.67 -2.87
N LYS A 7 20.85 4.69 -2.35
CA LYS A 7 19.49 4.34 -2.75
C LYS A 7 18.46 5.37 -2.26
N ASP A 8 18.60 5.88 -1.04
CA ASP A 8 17.71 6.92 -0.49
C ASP A 8 17.90 8.27 -1.22
N ILE A 9 19.14 8.60 -1.60
CA ILE A 9 19.45 9.77 -2.43
C ILE A 9 18.79 9.66 -3.81
N TYR A 10 18.83 8.48 -4.43
CA TYR A 10 18.17 8.24 -5.71
C TYR A 10 16.64 8.45 -5.64
N LEU A 11 16.00 7.97 -4.56
CA LEU A 11 14.57 8.17 -4.33
C LEU A 11 14.22 9.64 -4.11
N MET A 12 15.03 10.37 -3.33
CA MET A 12 14.85 11.81 -3.15
C MET A 12 14.93 12.56 -4.47
N ASN A 13 15.87 12.20 -5.33
CA ASN A 13 15.98 12.80 -6.66
C ASN A 13 14.80 12.42 -7.55
N SER A 14 14.36 11.16 -7.52
CA SER A 14 13.20 10.69 -8.28
C SER A 14 11.91 11.41 -7.85
N ALA A 15 11.68 11.57 -6.54
CA ALA A 15 10.56 12.33 -6.01
C ALA A 15 10.61 13.79 -6.48
N ARG A 16 11.77 14.45 -6.39
CA ARG A 16 11.91 15.83 -6.89
C ARG A 16 11.57 15.95 -8.37
N GLU A 17 11.93 14.98 -9.20
CA GLU A 17 11.61 15.00 -10.63
C GLU A 17 10.13 14.70 -10.91
N ILE A 18 9.51 13.76 -10.18
CA ILE A 18 8.08 13.45 -10.27
C ILE A 18 7.22 14.67 -9.91
N PHE A 19 7.65 15.47 -8.93
CA PHE A 19 6.95 16.69 -8.52
C PHE A 19 7.39 17.96 -9.29
N LYS A 20 8.31 17.86 -10.25
CA LYS A 20 8.93 19.06 -10.88
C LYS A 20 8.24 19.61 -12.11
N THR A 21 7.24 18.96 -12.69
CA THR A 21 6.65 19.45 -13.95
C THR A 21 5.18 19.12 -14.05
N VAL A 22 4.33 20.15 -13.92
CA VAL A 22 3.25 20.43 -14.88
C VAL A 22 3.15 21.96 -15.06
N ASP A 23 3.55 22.42 -16.25
CA ASP A 23 3.27 23.70 -16.92
C ASP A 23 2.82 24.92 -16.08
N GLY A 24 3.75 25.86 -15.85
CA GLY A 24 3.44 27.29 -15.68
C GLY A 24 2.68 27.71 -14.41
N GLY A 25 2.25 26.76 -13.58
CA GLY A 25 1.61 27.00 -12.29
C GLY A 25 2.50 26.52 -11.14
N VAL A 26 2.40 27.20 -10.00
CA VAL A 26 2.92 26.69 -8.73
C VAL A 26 2.18 25.40 -8.44
N ASN A 27 2.80 24.25 -8.67
CA ASN A 27 2.30 23.02 -8.08
C ASN A 27 2.31 23.23 -6.56
N CYS A 28 1.17 23.05 -5.91
CA CYS A 28 0.96 23.30 -4.48
C CYS A 28 1.75 22.35 -3.57
N GLY A 29 2.69 21.57 -4.13
CA GLY A 29 3.51 20.61 -3.41
C GLY A 29 2.78 19.29 -3.17
N THR A 30 1.62 19.10 -3.79
CA THR A 30 0.80 17.88 -3.68
C THR A 30 0.43 17.33 -5.07
N MET A 31 0.12 16.04 -5.13
CA MET A 31 -0.21 15.32 -6.35
C MET A 31 -1.55 14.62 -6.18
N THR A 32 -2.54 15.01 -6.96
CA THR A 32 -3.86 14.37 -6.98
C THR A 32 -3.81 12.98 -7.63
N TRP A 33 -4.88 12.20 -7.48
CA TRP A 33 -4.98 10.89 -8.14
C TRP A 33 -4.86 11.00 -9.67
N ASP A 34 -5.50 12.01 -10.27
CA ASP A 34 -5.52 12.15 -11.73
C ASP A 34 -4.11 12.47 -12.25
N GLU A 35 -3.40 13.40 -11.60
CA GLU A 35 -1.99 13.69 -11.92
C GLU A 35 -1.09 12.47 -11.68
N PHE A 36 -1.31 11.73 -10.59
CA PHE A 36 -0.57 10.50 -10.32
C PHE A 36 -0.78 9.46 -11.42
N GLN A 37 -2.03 9.28 -11.87
CA GLN A 37 -2.41 8.35 -12.92
C GLN A 37 -1.82 8.75 -14.29
N GLU A 38 -1.84 10.04 -14.62
CA GLU A 38 -1.22 10.58 -15.84
C GLU A 38 0.30 10.36 -15.84
N ASN A 39 0.93 10.50 -14.66
CA ASN A 39 2.35 10.27 -14.50
C ASN A 39 2.75 8.78 -14.50
N LEU A 40 1.81 7.82 -14.41
CA LEU A 40 2.14 6.39 -14.40
C LEU A 40 2.94 5.94 -15.63
N ALA A 41 2.71 6.54 -16.79
CA ALA A 41 3.42 6.20 -18.02
C ALA A 41 4.83 6.81 -18.11
N THR A 42 5.19 7.72 -17.21
CA THR A 42 6.50 8.38 -17.24
C THR A 42 7.62 7.41 -16.82
N PRO A 43 8.82 7.51 -17.43
CA PRO A 43 9.97 6.69 -17.03
C PRO A 43 10.27 6.76 -15.53
N GLN A 44 10.11 7.94 -14.92
CA GLN A 44 10.36 8.19 -13.50
C GLN A 44 9.40 7.40 -12.60
N MET A 45 8.10 7.40 -12.94
CA MET A 45 7.11 6.64 -12.17
C MET A 45 7.26 5.14 -12.40
N GLN A 46 7.59 4.69 -13.62
CA GLN A 46 7.89 3.29 -13.90
C GLN A 46 9.11 2.78 -13.11
N ASP A 47 10.18 3.57 -13.06
CA ASP A 47 11.37 3.26 -12.25
C ASP A 47 11.05 3.24 -10.75
N PHE A 48 10.16 4.11 -10.28
CA PHE A 48 9.69 4.11 -8.90
C PHE A 48 8.96 2.80 -8.54
N PHE A 49 7.97 2.38 -9.34
CA PHE A 49 7.22 1.13 -9.11
C PHE A 49 8.15 -0.10 -9.12
N LYS A 50 9.10 -0.14 -10.05
CA LYS A 50 10.15 -1.18 -10.08
C LYS A 50 11.01 -1.19 -8.82
N HIS A 51 11.30 -0.02 -8.25
CA HIS A 51 12.13 0.09 -7.04
C HIS A 51 11.44 -0.34 -5.75
N ILE A 52 10.11 -0.21 -5.67
CA ILE A 52 9.30 -0.65 -4.53
C ILE A 52 8.69 -2.04 -4.72
N ASP A 53 8.97 -2.68 -5.85
CA ASP A 53 8.48 -4.01 -6.25
C ASP A 53 6.94 -4.11 -6.21
N VAL A 54 6.29 -3.14 -6.85
CA VAL A 54 4.83 -3.04 -6.97
C VAL A 54 4.46 -2.98 -8.45
N ASP A 55 3.38 -3.65 -8.83
CA ASP A 55 2.86 -3.60 -10.20
C ASP A 55 2.09 -2.28 -10.43
N PRO A 56 2.29 -1.57 -11.56
CA PRO A 56 1.53 -0.36 -11.87
C PRO A 56 0.01 -0.53 -11.88
N SER A 57 -0.52 -1.74 -12.08
CA SER A 57 -1.95 -2.04 -11.93
C SER A 57 -2.47 -1.86 -10.50
N GLU A 58 -1.57 -1.93 -9.50
CA GLU A 58 -1.87 -1.67 -8.09
C GLU A 58 -1.68 -0.19 -7.70
N ALA A 59 -1.44 0.70 -8.67
CA ALA A 59 -1.19 2.13 -8.44
C ALA A 59 -2.24 2.81 -7.56
N LYS A 60 -3.51 2.44 -7.71
CA LYS A 60 -4.60 3.01 -6.92
C LYS A 60 -4.55 2.61 -5.45
N GLY A 61 -4.10 1.39 -5.16
CA GLY A 61 -3.86 0.93 -3.79
C GLY A 61 -2.65 1.64 -3.18
N LEU A 62 -1.58 1.79 -3.98
CA LEU A 62 -0.39 2.52 -3.56
C LEU A 62 -0.68 3.99 -3.26
N PHE A 63 -1.46 4.67 -4.10
CA PHE A 63 -1.82 6.07 -3.88
C PHE A 63 -2.49 6.29 -2.53
N ARG A 64 -3.49 5.46 -2.20
CA ARG A 64 -4.19 5.50 -0.90
C ARG A 64 -3.28 5.19 0.29
N LEU A 65 -2.20 4.46 0.06
CA LEU A 65 -1.23 4.13 1.10
C LEU A 65 -0.18 5.23 1.29
N LEU A 66 0.05 6.04 0.27
CA LEU A 66 0.92 7.22 0.32
C LEU A 66 0.19 8.42 0.94
N ASP A 67 -1.07 8.66 0.58
CA ASP A 67 -1.98 9.65 1.19
C ASP A 67 -2.30 9.28 2.65
N ALA A 68 -1.44 9.71 3.57
CA ALA A 68 -1.47 9.28 4.96
C ALA A 68 -2.47 10.09 5.79
N ASP A 69 -2.71 11.34 5.40
CA ASP A 69 -3.71 12.21 6.01
C ASP A 69 -5.12 12.04 5.41
N GLY A 70 -5.24 11.37 4.27
CA GLY A 70 -6.51 11.13 3.59
C GLY A 70 -7.03 12.36 2.86
N SER A 71 -6.16 13.30 2.51
CA SER A 71 -6.50 14.54 1.79
C SER A 71 -6.97 14.30 0.37
N GLY A 72 -6.75 13.11 -0.19
CA GLY A 72 -7.00 12.80 -1.61
C GLY A 72 -5.88 13.31 -2.53
N SER A 73 -4.77 13.77 -1.97
CA SER A 73 -3.56 14.17 -2.68
C SER A 73 -2.32 13.70 -1.93
N ILE A 74 -1.21 13.47 -2.62
CA ILE A 74 0.05 13.06 -2.00
C ILE A 74 0.98 14.26 -1.95
N SER A 75 1.33 14.71 -0.76
CA SER A 75 2.38 15.71 -0.58
C SER A 75 3.78 15.13 -0.87
N ALA A 76 4.75 16.00 -1.16
CA ALA A 76 6.14 15.58 -1.34
C ALA A 76 6.70 14.82 -0.11
N ASP A 77 6.32 15.24 1.10
CA ASP A 77 6.72 14.59 2.35
C ASP A 77 6.08 13.20 2.50
N GLU A 78 4.80 13.06 2.19
CA GLU A 78 4.12 11.77 2.19
C GLU A 78 4.70 10.80 1.16
N PHE A 79 5.03 11.30 -0.04
CA PHE A 79 5.69 10.50 -1.05
C PHE A 79 7.04 9.99 -0.56
N LEU A 80 7.90 10.88 -0.03
CA LEU A 80 9.22 10.51 0.49
C LEU A 80 9.13 9.54 1.67
N ASN A 81 8.27 9.82 2.65
CA ASN A 81 8.06 8.97 3.82
C ASN A 81 7.49 7.61 3.41
N GLY A 82 6.56 7.59 2.46
CA GLY A 82 6.02 6.38 1.86
C GLY A 82 7.10 5.56 1.15
N CYS A 83 7.98 6.20 0.38
CA CYS A 83 9.11 5.53 -0.26
C CYS A 83 10.06 4.88 0.75
N ILE A 84 10.40 5.58 1.83
CA ILE A 84 11.26 5.06 2.90
C ILE A 84 10.59 3.86 3.59
N ARG A 85 9.28 3.96 3.87
CA ARG A 85 8.48 2.90 4.48
C ARG A 85 8.36 1.67 3.58
N LEU A 86 8.12 1.87 2.29
CA LEU A 86 7.87 0.82 1.31
C LEU A 86 9.13 0.05 0.89
N ARG A 87 10.32 0.58 1.17
CA ARG A 87 11.61 -0.02 0.78
C ARG A 87 12.37 -0.70 1.93
N GLY A 88 11.85 -0.66 3.15
CA GLY A 88 12.55 -1.16 4.34
C GLY A 88 12.40 -2.67 4.57
N PRO A 89 13.38 -3.35 5.20
CA PRO A 89 13.21 -4.70 5.74
C PRO A 89 12.11 -4.80 6.80
N ALA A 90 11.69 -3.66 7.38
CA ALA A 90 10.49 -3.54 8.20
C ALA A 90 9.25 -4.04 7.44
N LYS A 91 9.10 -3.77 6.14
CA LYS A 91 7.95 -4.24 5.34
C LYS A 91 7.86 -5.76 5.29
N ALA A 92 8.98 -6.48 5.25
CA ALA A 92 8.97 -7.95 5.27
C ALA A 92 8.53 -8.48 6.65
N LEU A 93 9.00 -7.87 7.73
CA LEU A 93 8.59 -8.23 9.09
C LEU A 93 7.13 -7.87 9.36
N ASP A 94 6.72 -6.65 9.04
CA ASP A 94 5.35 -6.15 9.20
C ASP A 94 4.37 -6.98 8.36
N THR A 95 4.75 -7.33 7.13
CA THR A 95 3.94 -8.23 6.28
C THR A 95 3.90 -9.64 6.86
N ALA A 96 5.01 -10.17 7.40
CA ALA A 96 5.01 -11.47 8.07
C ALA A 96 4.11 -11.48 9.32
N VAL A 97 4.14 -10.40 10.12
CA VAL A 97 3.26 -10.22 11.28
C VAL A 97 1.80 -10.15 10.84
N LEU A 98 1.47 -9.35 9.83
CA LEU A 98 0.10 -9.27 9.29
C LEU A 98 -0.38 -10.62 8.73
N ILE A 99 0.49 -11.37 8.07
CA ILE A 99 0.18 -12.72 7.58
C ILE A 99 -0.16 -13.66 8.76
N GLU A 100 0.59 -13.59 9.87
CA GLU A 100 0.29 -14.38 11.07
C GLU A 100 -1.03 -13.96 11.72
N GLU A 101 -1.31 -12.66 11.84
CA GLU A 101 -2.60 -12.17 12.37
C GLU A 101 -3.77 -12.64 11.49
N VAL A 102 -3.64 -12.59 10.17
CA VAL A 102 -4.67 -13.09 9.24
C VAL A 102 -4.86 -14.60 9.36
N LYS A 103 -3.79 -15.39 9.55
CA LYS A 103 -3.88 -16.83 9.81
C LYS A 103 -4.61 -17.12 11.12
N TYR A 104 -4.31 -16.36 12.17
CA TYR A 104 -4.97 -16.48 13.47
C TYR A 104 -6.45 -16.17 13.36
N ILE A 105 -6.82 -15.03 12.76
CA ILE A 105 -8.23 -14.67 12.51
C ILE A 105 -8.93 -15.76 11.71
N ARG A 106 -8.31 -16.29 10.65
CA ARG A 106 -8.86 -17.38 9.84
C ARG A 106 -9.10 -18.65 10.67
N HIS A 107 -8.19 -18.97 11.59
CA HIS A 107 -8.34 -20.12 12.49
C HIS A 107 -9.56 -19.93 13.40
N VAL A 108 -9.65 -18.78 14.09
CA VAL A 108 -10.79 -18.46 14.98
C VAL A 108 -12.12 -18.50 14.22
N VAL A 109 -12.18 -17.90 13.02
CA VAL A 109 -13.39 -17.91 12.18
C VAL A 109 -13.78 -19.34 11.78
N ARG A 110 -12.81 -20.23 11.47
CA ARG A 110 -13.09 -21.63 11.14
C ARG A 110 -13.63 -22.41 12.33
N GLU A 111 -13.05 -22.24 13.51
CA GLU A 111 -13.52 -22.92 14.72
C GLU A 111 -14.92 -22.45 15.11
N TRP A 112 -15.15 -21.14 15.08
CA TRP A 112 -16.49 -20.57 15.28
C TRP A 112 -17.51 -21.15 14.29
N ALA A 113 -17.14 -21.24 13.00
CA ALA A 113 -18.01 -21.79 11.96
C ALA A 113 -18.30 -23.29 12.11
N LYS A 114 -17.42 -24.08 12.78
CA LYS A 114 -17.68 -25.49 13.08
C LYS A 114 -18.71 -25.66 14.19
N ILE A 115 -18.58 -24.87 15.26
CA ILE A 115 -19.49 -24.88 16.42
C ILE A 115 -20.92 -24.57 15.93
N HIS A 116 -21.08 -23.52 15.15
CA HIS A 116 -22.39 -23.07 14.70
C HIS A 116 -22.98 -23.92 13.55
N ARG A 117 -22.14 -24.68 12.83
CA ARG A 117 -22.63 -25.72 11.89
C ARG A 117 -23.27 -26.90 12.61
N ALA A 118 -22.76 -27.27 13.79
CA ALA A 118 -23.35 -28.33 14.60
C ALA A 118 -24.67 -27.90 15.25
N GLU A 119 -24.79 -26.64 15.67
CA GLU A 119 -26.02 -26.09 16.25
C GLU A 119 -27.15 -25.93 15.22
N GLY A 120 -26.82 -25.53 13.97
CA GLY A 120 -27.78 -25.52 12.86
C GLY A 120 -28.26 -26.91 12.43
N SER A 121 -27.47 -27.96 12.69
CA SER A 121 -27.86 -29.36 12.42
C SER A 121 -28.71 -29.97 13.55
N MET A 122 -28.66 -29.41 14.76
CA MET A 122 -29.34 -29.93 15.95
C MET A 122 -30.74 -29.32 16.15
N THR A 123 -31.00 -28.13 15.59
CA THR A 123 -32.33 -27.53 15.56
C THR A 123 -33.26 -28.18 14.52
N LEU A 124 -32.71 -28.70 13.42
CA LEU A 124 -33.48 -29.41 12.38
C LEU A 124 -33.99 -30.79 12.84
N THR A 125 -33.28 -31.50 13.71
CA THR A 125 -33.70 -32.83 14.22
C THR A 125 -34.74 -32.75 15.34
N MET A 126 -34.78 -31.68 16.15
CA MET A 126 -35.83 -31.50 17.17
C MET A 126 -37.16 -30.97 16.61
N ALA A 127 -37.17 -30.39 15.41
CA ALA A 127 -38.40 -29.91 14.77
C ALA A 127 -39.16 -31.00 13.99
N THR A 128 -38.62 -32.22 13.90
CA THR A 128 -39.19 -33.35 13.14
C THR A 128 -39.64 -34.54 14.01
N CYS A 129 -39.70 -34.39 15.33
CA CYS A 129 -40.35 -35.35 16.23
C CYS A 129 -41.69 -34.82 16.73
#